data_AF-A0A935WME0-F1
#
_entry.id   AF-A0A935WME0-F1
#
_cell.length_a   1.000
_cell.length_b   1.000
_cell.length_c   1.000
_cell.angle_alpha   90.00
_cell.angle_beta   90.00
_cell.angle_gamma   90.00
#
_symmetry.space_group_name_H-M   'P 1'
#
loop_
_entity.id
_entity.type
_entity.pdbx_description
1 polymer ?
#
loop_
_entity_poly.entity_id
_entity_poly.type
_entity_poly.pdbx_seq_one_letter_code
_entity_poly.pdbx_strand_id
1 'polypeptide(L)'
;MIEKFEEFQKLSKDNAELAAQSFASFQKGAQAIAVEVADYSKKSFEEGSAAFEKLIGAKSLDKAIEVQTTYFKGAYEAFVAEATKLGTLYSDVAKDAYKPFENSFSKFATFK
;
A
#
# COMPACT_ATOMS: atom_id res chain seq x y z
N MET A 1 45.25 -10.12 10.65
CA MET A 1 44.14 -10.93 11.19
C MET A 1 43.14 -10.09 11.96
N ILE A 2 43.57 -9.13 12.78
CA ILE A 2 42.66 -8.22 13.54
C ILE A 2 41.87 -7.30 12.59
N GLU A 3 42.50 -6.65 11.61
CA GLU A 3 41.78 -5.81 10.62
C GLU A 3 40.69 -6.58 9.85
N LYS A 4 40.98 -7.81 9.42
CA LYS A 4 39.97 -8.65 8.72
C LYS A 4 38.79 -9.01 9.63
N PHE A 5 39.01 -9.13 10.92
CA PHE A 5 37.96 -9.41 11.90
C PHE A 5 37.10 -8.17 12.17
N GLU A 6 37.73 -6.99 12.26
CA GLU A 6 37.02 -5.70 12.39
C GLU A 6 36.21 -5.36 11.14
N GLU A 7 36.76 -5.60 9.93
CA GLU A 7 36.02 -5.47 8.66
C GLU A 7 34.82 -6.43 8.62
N PHE A 8 35.01 -7.69 9.04
CA PHE A 8 33.92 -8.66 9.09
C PHE A 8 32.83 -8.27 10.10
N GLN A 9 33.20 -7.80 11.29
CA GLN A 9 32.24 -7.28 12.28
C GLN A 9 31.48 -6.06 11.75
N LYS A 10 32.18 -5.13 11.08
CA LYS A 10 31.57 -3.94 10.48
C LYS A 10 30.59 -4.31 9.38
N LEU A 11 30.97 -5.22 8.48
CA LEU A 11 30.12 -5.72 7.40
C LEU A 11 28.87 -6.43 7.94
N SER A 12 29.01 -7.21 9.01
CA SER A 12 27.89 -7.84 9.72
C SER A 12 26.92 -6.80 10.31
N LYS A 13 27.47 -5.77 10.96
CA LYS A 13 26.67 -4.68 11.56
C LYS A 13 25.95 -3.83 10.51
N ASP A 14 26.64 -3.46 9.44
CA ASP A 14 26.07 -2.69 8.33
C ASP A 14 24.92 -3.47 7.66
N ASN A 15 25.09 -4.78 7.44
CA ASN A 15 24.02 -5.64 6.90
C ASN A 15 22.80 -5.75 7.83
N ALA A 16 23.02 -5.85 9.15
CA ALA A 16 21.94 -5.88 10.12
C ALA A 16 21.15 -4.56 10.16
N GLU A 17 21.84 -3.43 10.04
CA GLU A 17 21.21 -2.11 9.99
C GLU A 17 20.39 -1.91 8.70
N LEU A 18 20.92 -2.33 7.54
CA LEU A 18 20.20 -2.32 6.27
C LEU A 18 18.93 -3.17 6.33
N ALA A 19 19.03 -4.38 6.87
CA ALA A 19 17.88 -5.28 7.04
C ALA A 19 16.81 -4.66 7.95
N ALA A 20 17.23 -4.02 9.06
CA ALA A 20 16.31 -3.33 9.96
C ALA A 20 15.58 -2.15 9.28
N GLN A 21 16.30 -1.36 8.46
CA GLN A 21 15.72 -0.26 7.70
C GLN A 21 14.73 -0.73 6.64
N SER A 22 15.06 -1.80 5.89
CA SER A 22 14.15 -2.41 4.92
C SER A 22 12.90 -2.98 5.60
N PHE A 23 13.05 -3.66 6.74
CA PHE A 23 11.92 -4.20 7.51
C PHE A 23 11.01 -3.08 8.03
N ALA A 24 11.58 -2.01 8.58
CA ALA A 24 10.80 -0.87 9.05
C ALA A 24 10.00 -0.20 7.91
N SER A 25 10.60 -0.10 6.71
CA SER A 25 9.94 0.45 5.52
C SER A 25 8.80 -0.45 5.05
N PHE A 26 9.03 -1.76 5.00
CA PHE A 26 7.98 -2.74 4.71
C PHE A 26 6.82 -2.67 5.72
N GLN A 27 7.12 -2.61 7.02
CA GLN A 27 6.12 -2.54 8.07
C GLN A 27 5.22 -1.30 7.95
N LYS A 28 5.81 -0.13 7.67
CA LYS A 28 5.05 1.10 7.40
C LYS A 28 4.15 0.95 6.18
N GLY A 29 4.68 0.34 5.13
CA GLY A 29 3.93 -0.03 3.93
C GLY A 29 2.70 -0.88 4.19
N ALA A 30 2.90 -1.97 4.93
CA ALA A 30 1.83 -2.88 5.32
C ALA A 30 0.76 -2.18 6.17
N GLN A 31 1.17 -1.29 7.08
CA GLN A 31 0.23 -0.47 7.85
C GLN A 31 -0.58 0.47 6.95
N ALA A 32 0.05 1.16 6.00
CA ALA A 32 -0.63 2.06 5.07
C ALA A 32 -1.65 1.30 4.20
N ILE A 33 -1.29 0.12 3.69
CA ILE A 33 -2.22 -0.75 2.95
C ILE A 33 -3.40 -1.18 3.83
N ALA A 34 -3.14 -1.57 5.07
CA ALA A 34 -4.19 -2.00 6.00
C ALA A 34 -5.18 -0.86 6.31
N VAL A 35 -4.68 0.37 6.50
CA VAL A 35 -5.53 1.55 6.68
C VAL A 35 -6.39 1.79 5.45
N GLU A 36 -5.79 1.77 4.26
CA GLU A 36 -6.52 2.05 3.02
C GLU A 36 -7.65 1.04 2.77
N VAL A 37 -7.37 -0.25 2.96
CA VAL A 37 -8.38 -1.32 2.82
C VAL A 37 -9.51 -1.14 3.83
N ALA A 38 -9.19 -0.74 5.06
CA ALA A 38 -10.20 -0.47 6.09
C ALA A 38 -11.08 0.73 5.72
N ASP A 39 -10.47 1.82 5.25
CA ASP A 39 -11.18 3.03 4.82
C ASP A 39 -12.09 2.76 3.61
N TYR A 40 -11.59 2.05 2.60
CA TYR A 40 -12.38 1.63 1.44
C TYR A 40 -13.55 0.73 1.84
N SER A 41 -13.33 -0.22 2.75
CA SER A 41 -14.39 -1.12 3.24
C SER A 41 -15.49 -0.34 3.96
N LYS A 42 -15.11 0.61 4.82
CA LYS A 42 -16.04 1.48 5.52
C LYS A 42 -16.87 2.31 4.53
N LYS A 43 -16.21 2.96 3.58
CA LYS A 43 -16.87 3.75 2.54
C LYS A 43 -17.84 2.91 1.70
N SER A 44 -17.42 1.72 1.27
CA SER A 44 -18.26 0.81 0.48
C SER A 44 -19.52 0.41 1.24
N PHE A 45 -19.41 0.19 2.56
CA PHE A 45 -20.55 -0.13 3.41
C PHE A 45 -21.52 1.06 3.55
N GLU A 46 -21.00 2.26 3.76
CA GLU A 46 -21.79 3.49 3.86
C GLU A 46 -22.54 3.78 2.55
N GLU A 47 -21.85 3.68 1.41
CA GLU A 47 -22.44 3.89 0.08
C GLU A 47 -23.50 2.82 -0.26
N GLY A 48 -23.22 1.56 0.05
CA GLY A 48 -24.17 0.46 -0.16
C GLY A 48 -25.43 0.61 0.70
N SER A 49 -25.28 1.00 1.97
CA SER A 49 -26.40 1.27 2.87
C SER A 49 -27.25 2.44 2.38
N ALA A 50 -26.61 3.53 1.95
CA ALA A 50 -27.31 4.68 1.38
C ALA A 50 -28.05 4.33 0.07
N ALA A 51 -27.47 3.49 -0.78
CA ALA A 51 -28.12 3.00 -1.99
C ALA A 51 -29.34 2.13 -1.65
N PHE A 52 -29.22 1.24 -0.65
CA PHE A 52 -30.30 0.39 -0.20
C PHE A 52 -31.48 1.18 0.39
N GLU A 53 -31.21 2.18 1.23
CA GLU A 53 -32.24 3.07 1.77
C GLU A 53 -33.00 3.79 0.65
N LYS A 54 -32.28 4.32 -0.34
CA LYS A 54 -32.88 4.98 -1.52
C LYS A 54 -33.69 4.00 -2.37
N LEU A 55 -33.23 2.75 -2.50
CA LEU A 55 -33.92 1.71 -3.26
C LEU A 55 -35.25 1.34 -2.60
N ILE A 56 -35.26 1.14 -1.27
CA ILE A 56 -36.50 0.88 -0.51
C ILE A 56 -37.47 2.06 -0.64
N GLY A 57 -36.96 3.29 -0.63
CA GLY A 57 -37.77 4.51 -0.79
C GLY A 57 -38.26 4.76 -2.23
N ALA A 58 -37.86 3.95 -3.22
CA ALA A 58 -38.21 4.17 -4.61
C ALA A 58 -39.70 3.86 -4.86
N LYS A 59 -40.43 4.85 -5.40
CA LYS A 59 -41.88 4.74 -5.67
C LYS A 59 -42.20 4.23 -7.08
N SER A 60 -41.18 4.00 -7.91
CA SER A 60 -41.32 3.50 -9.28
C SER A 60 -40.06 2.73 -9.70
N LEU A 61 -40.21 1.89 -10.73
CA LEU A 61 -39.09 1.14 -11.31
C LEU A 61 -38.01 2.08 -11.87
N ASP A 62 -38.39 3.17 -12.54
CA ASP A 62 -37.43 4.15 -13.07
C ASP A 62 -36.53 4.72 -11.97
N LYS A 63 -37.10 5.02 -10.80
CA LYS A 63 -36.32 5.51 -9.66
C LYS A 63 -35.43 4.44 -9.04
N ALA A 64 -35.88 3.19 -9.00
CA ALA A 64 -35.04 2.08 -8.54
C ALA A 64 -33.85 1.86 -9.50
N ILE A 65 -34.08 1.93 -10.82
CA ILE A 65 -33.03 1.83 -11.84
C ILE A 65 -32.02 2.98 -11.72
N GLU A 66 -32.49 4.21 -11.49
CA GLU A 66 -31.64 5.38 -11.28
C GLU A 66 -30.71 5.20 -10.06
N VAL A 67 -31.26 4.71 -8.93
CA VAL A 67 -30.50 4.42 -7.71
C VAL A 67 -29.44 3.35 -7.96
N GLN A 68 -29.83 2.22 -8.57
CA GLN A 68 -28.92 1.11 -8.86
C GLN A 68 -27.81 1.54 -9.83
N THR A 69 -28.14 2.29 -10.86
CA THR A 69 -27.18 2.79 -11.87
C THR A 69 -26.18 3.75 -11.25
N THR A 70 -26.67 4.68 -10.41
CA THR A 70 -25.80 5.63 -9.70
C THR A 70 -24.86 4.91 -8.76
N TYR A 71 -25.38 3.97 -7.97
CA TYR A 71 -24.56 3.15 -7.07
C TYR A 71 -23.50 2.37 -7.83
N PHE A 72 -23.87 1.68 -8.92
CA PHE A 72 -22.93 0.88 -9.69
C PHE A 72 -21.81 1.73 -10.31
N LYS A 73 -22.16 2.89 -10.87
CA LYS A 73 -21.18 3.82 -11.43
C LYS A 73 -20.22 4.33 -10.36
N GLY A 74 -20.75 4.78 -9.22
CA GLY A 74 -19.94 5.27 -8.10
C GLY A 74 -19.03 4.18 -7.52
N ALA A 75 -19.56 2.97 -7.30
CA ALA A 75 -18.80 1.83 -6.81
C ALA A 75 -17.67 1.43 -7.77
N TYR A 76 -17.91 1.49 -9.08
CA TYR A 76 -16.88 1.23 -10.09
C TYR A 76 -15.76 2.28 -10.06
N GLU A 77 -16.11 3.57 -10.03
CA GLU A 77 -15.14 4.66 -9.94
C GLU A 77 -14.31 4.58 -8.64
N ALA A 78 -14.97 4.30 -7.51
CA ALA A 78 -14.31 4.11 -6.22
C ALA A 78 -13.36 2.91 -6.23
N PHE A 79 -13.78 1.77 -6.80
CA PHE A 79 -12.95 0.58 -6.91
C PHE A 79 -11.69 0.83 -7.75
N VAL A 80 -11.83 1.48 -8.91
CA VAL A 80 -10.68 1.78 -9.78
C VAL A 80 -9.70 2.73 -9.08
N ALA A 81 -10.22 3.73 -8.37
CA ALA A 81 -9.39 4.64 -7.58
C ALA A 81 -8.61 3.90 -6.48
N GLU A 82 -9.29 3.02 -5.74
CA GLU A 82 -8.69 2.21 -4.68
C GLU A 82 -7.62 1.25 -5.23
N ALA A 83 -7.93 0.52 -6.31
CA ALA A 83 -6.99 -0.38 -6.95
C ALA A 83 -5.72 0.35 -7.43
N THR A 84 -5.89 1.55 -7.98
CA THR A 84 -4.77 2.40 -8.41
C THR A 84 -3.92 2.83 -7.22
N LYS A 85 -4.57 3.22 -6.12
CA LYS A 85 -3.90 3.66 -4.89
C LYS A 85 -3.13 2.53 -4.23
N LEU A 86 -3.74 1.36 -4.08
CA LEU A 86 -3.07 0.16 -3.59
C LEU A 86 -1.89 -0.24 -4.48
N GLY A 87 -2.06 -0.22 -5.80
CA GLY A 87 -0.96 -0.49 -6.74
C GLY A 87 0.23 0.45 -6.56
N THR A 88 -0.05 1.74 -6.33
CA THR A 88 0.98 2.75 -6.04
C THR A 88 1.66 2.47 -4.71
N LEU A 89 0.90 2.21 -3.64
CA LEU A 89 1.41 1.84 -2.31
C LEU A 89 2.33 0.62 -2.40
N TYR A 90 1.92 -0.46 -3.06
CA TYR A 90 2.77 -1.64 -3.25
C TYR A 90 4.07 -1.33 -3.98
N SER A 91 4.02 -0.51 -5.04
CA SER A 91 5.22 -0.08 -5.77
C SER A 91 6.17 0.72 -4.88
N ASP A 92 5.64 1.63 -4.07
CA ASP A 92 6.45 2.50 -3.21
C ASP A 92 7.06 1.71 -2.05
N VAL A 93 6.32 0.78 -1.46
CA VAL A 93 6.86 -0.15 -0.45
C VAL A 93 8.02 -0.96 -1.00
N ALA A 94 7.89 -1.46 -2.23
CA ALA A 94 8.98 -2.17 -2.89
C ALA A 94 10.20 -1.26 -3.05
N LYS A 95 10.04 -0.05 -3.62
CA LYS A 95 11.14 0.92 -3.79
C LYS A 95 11.82 1.25 -2.46
N ASP A 96 11.05 1.57 -1.43
CA ASP A 96 11.57 1.95 -0.12
C ASP A 96 12.29 0.77 0.58
N ALA A 97 11.82 -0.46 0.39
CA ALA A 97 12.51 -1.65 0.89
C ALA A 97 13.85 -1.91 0.19
N TYR A 98 13.98 -1.56 -1.11
CA TYR A 98 15.22 -1.71 -1.88
C TYR A 98 16.21 -0.56 -1.71
N LYS A 99 15.74 0.65 -1.36
CA LYS A 99 16.54 1.86 -1.24
C LYS A 99 17.78 1.75 -0.32
N PRO A 100 17.74 1.05 0.84
CA PRO A 100 18.93 0.85 1.67
C PRO A 100 20.08 0.16 0.91
N PHE A 101 19.77 -0.70 -0.05
CA PHE A 101 20.77 -1.46 -0.82
C PHE A 101 21.42 -0.67 -1.95
N GLU A 102 20.78 0.37 -2.49
CA GLU A 102 21.37 1.25 -3.52
C GLU A 102 22.64 1.95 -3.01
N ASN A 103 22.65 2.33 -1.74
CA ASN A 103 23.81 2.95 -1.09
C ASN A 103 24.98 1.96 -0.88
N SER A 104 24.67 0.67 -0.74
CA SER A 104 25.68 -0.40 -0.58
C SER A 104 26.32 -0.80 -1.91
N PHE A 105 25.58 -0.75 -3.02
CA PHE A 105 26.14 -0.98 -4.37
C PHE A 105 27.21 0.05 -4.73
N SER A 106 27.00 1.30 -4.34
CA SER A 106 27.96 2.40 -4.53
C SER A 106 29.26 2.17 -3.75
N LYS A 107 29.19 1.63 -2.53
CA LYS A 107 30.37 1.23 -1.74
C LYS A 107 31.11 0.04 -2.34
N PHE A 108 30.40 -0.94 -2.91
CA PHE A 108 31.03 -2.12 -3.55
C PHE A 108 31.72 -1.77 -4.88
N ALA A 109 31.17 -0.83 -5.65
CA ALA A 109 31.79 -0.31 -6.88
C ALA A 109 33.08 0.50 -6.64
N THR A 110 33.26 1.02 -5.42
CA THR A 110 34.47 1.77 -5.02
C THR A 110 35.58 0.87 -4.49
N PHE A 111 35.28 -0.42 -4.27
CA PHE A 111 36.21 -1.43 -3.74
C PHE A 111 36.88 -2.31 -4.83
N LYS A 112 36.62 -2.01 -6.11
CA LYS A 112 37.26 -2.65 -7.27
C LYS A 112 38.32 -1.72 -7.85
#